data_AF-A0A2H0SJZ7-F1
#
_entry.id   AF-A0A2H0SJZ7-F1
#
_cell.length_a   1.000
_cell.length_b   1.000
_cell.length_c   1.000
_cell.angle_alpha   90.00
_cell.angle_beta   90.00
_cell.angle_gamma   90.00
#
_symmetry.space_group_name_H-M   'P 1'
#
loop_
_entity.id
_entity.type
_entity.pdbx_description
1 polymer ?
#
loop_
_entity_poly.entity_id
_entity_poly.type
_entity_poly.pdbx_seq_one_letter_code
_entity_poly.pdbx_strand_id
1 'polypeptide(L)'
;MNSRLDRILNYSICLLVFLLPIFWVPFFFEAWEFPKQILLLSLSLLIFTLSLIKAFLQRSFKILWPFDALVLGFLLIAVLASIFSVDRIFSLFGFYGRFSDSLLNLISLGLIFFSVSRSSKEPDVRPLKAFLLSGLLITILGYYSILARHSNFNLVAPSLEGLAMFLVPLLFLSLNLDFKRIS
;
A
#
# COMPACT_ATOMS: atom_id res chain seq x y z
N MET A 1 2.64 7.81 26.67
CA MET A 1 2.53 6.60 25.85
C MET A 1 1.05 6.28 25.70
N ASN A 2 0.39 6.71 24.62
CA ASN A 2 -1.06 6.52 24.47
C ASN A 2 -1.28 5.20 23.73
N SER A 3 -1.26 4.09 24.47
CA SER A 3 -1.28 2.72 23.94
C SER A 3 -2.43 2.44 22.98
N ARG A 4 -3.53 3.21 23.09
CA ARG A 4 -4.67 3.16 22.18
C ARG A 4 -4.34 3.70 20.78
N LEU A 5 -3.65 4.84 20.67
CA LEU A 5 -3.28 5.42 19.37
C LEU A 5 -2.29 4.53 18.62
N ASP A 6 -1.31 3.98 19.33
CA ASP A 6 -0.34 3.03 18.74
C ASP A 6 -1.05 1.77 18.22
N ARG A 7 -2.06 1.29 18.95
CA ARG A 7 -2.86 0.14 18.53
C ARG A 7 -3.68 0.47 17.29
N ILE A 8 -4.35 1.62 17.25
CA ILE A 8 -5.15 2.06 16.09
C ILE A 8 -4.25 2.22 14.86
N LEU A 9 -3.10 2.91 14.99
CA LEU A 9 -2.13 3.07 13.91
C LEU A 9 -1.67 1.73 13.32
N ASN A 10 -1.27 0.80 14.18
CA ASN A 10 -0.83 -0.52 13.74
C ASN A 10 -1.94 -1.30 13.04
N TYR A 11 -3.17 -1.25 13.56
CA TYR A 11 -4.31 -1.88 12.90
C TYR A 11 -4.65 -1.22 11.56
N SER A 12 -4.61 0.12 11.47
CA SER A 12 -4.84 0.82 10.20
C SER A 12 -3.80 0.45 9.14
N ILE A 13 -2.52 0.33 9.52
CA ILE A 13 -1.46 -0.12 8.61
C ILE A 13 -1.69 -1.58 8.19
N CYS A 14 -1.98 -2.48 9.15
CA CYS A 14 -2.25 -3.88 8.83
C CYS A 14 -3.48 -4.03 7.92
N LEU A 15 -4.54 -3.26 8.20
CA LEU A 15 -5.78 -3.23 7.42
C LEU A 15 -5.51 -2.74 6.00
N LEU A 16 -4.75 -1.65 5.84
CA LEU A 16 -4.36 -1.14 4.53
C LEU A 16 -3.61 -2.21 3.73
N VAL A 17 -2.55 -2.78 4.30
CA VAL A 17 -1.70 -3.77 3.63
C VAL A 17 -2.46 -5.07 3.33
N PHE A 18 -3.40 -5.47 4.19
CA PHE A 18 -4.26 -6.61 3.96
C PHE A 18 -5.28 -6.36 2.85
N LEU A 19 -5.95 -5.20 2.87
CA LEU A 19 -7.02 -4.91 1.93
C LEU A 19 -6.49 -4.55 0.54
N LEU A 20 -5.38 -3.82 0.42
CA LEU A 20 -4.90 -3.30 -0.86
C LEU A 20 -4.86 -4.35 -1.98
N PRO A 21 -4.35 -5.58 -1.75
CA PRO A 21 -4.30 -6.60 -2.78
C PRO A 21 -5.69 -7.18 -3.10
N ILE A 22 -6.58 -7.32 -2.11
CA ILE A 22 -7.89 -7.98 -2.23
C ILE A 22 -8.97 -7.01 -2.72
N PHE A 23 -8.79 -5.71 -2.49
CA PHE A 23 -9.83 -4.72 -2.64
C PHE A 23 -10.23 -4.54 -4.10
N TRP A 24 -11.51 -4.78 -4.37
CA TRP A 24 -12.10 -4.71 -5.69
C TRP A 24 -13.59 -4.36 -5.56
N VAL A 25 -14.08 -3.52 -6.46
CA VAL A 25 -15.46 -3.06 -6.44
C VAL A 25 -15.99 -3.01 -7.88
N PRO A 26 -17.02 -3.82 -8.24
CA PRO A 26 -17.50 -3.95 -9.61
C PRO A 26 -18.28 -2.74 -10.14
N PHE A 27 -18.74 -1.86 -9.26
CA PHE A 27 -19.63 -0.75 -9.62
C PHE A 27 -18.90 0.46 -10.18
N PHE A 28 -17.57 0.53 -10.07
CA PHE A 28 -16.80 1.63 -10.63
C PHE A 28 -16.54 1.43 -12.12
N PHE A 29 -16.34 2.54 -12.82
CA PHE A 29 -15.99 2.55 -14.25
C PHE A 29 -14.69 1.77 -14.53
N GLU A 30 -13.77 1.76 -13.57
CA GLU A 30 -12.62 0.87 -13.55
C GLU A 30 -12.65 0.11 -12.22
N ALA A 31 -12.70 -1.22 -12.27
CA ALA A 31 -12.99 -2.05 -11.10
C ALA A 31 -11.73 -2.50 -10.34
N TRP A 32 -10.55 -2.45 -10.96
CA TRP A 32 -9.34 -3.13 -10.47
C TRP A 32 -8.34 -2.21 -9.77
N GLU A 33 -8.02 -1.06 -10.35
CA GLU A 33 -7.01 -0.12 -9.85
C GLU A 33 -7.64 1.09 -9.14
N PHE A 34 -8.72 1.64 -9.68
CA PHE A 34 -9.35 2.86 -9.15
C PHE A 34 -9.84 2.69 -7.70
N PRO A 35 -10.53 1.59 -7.32
CA PRO A 35 -10.92 1.38 -5.93
C PRO A 35 -9.71 1.25 -4.99
N LYS A 36 -8.62 0.63 -5.47
CA LYS A 36 -7.38 0.48 -4.68
C LYS A 36 -6.69 1.82 -4.47
N GLN A 37 -6.68 2.71 -5.46
CA GLN A 37 -6.16 4.07 -5.32
C GLN A 37 -6.96 4.87 -4.28
N ILE A 38 -8.29 4.81 -4.32
CA ILE A 38 -9.14 5.49 -3.31
C ILE A 38 -8.87 4.94 -1.91
N LEU A 39 -8.79 3.62 -1.77
CA LEU A 39 -8.49 2.96 -0.50
C LEU A 39 -7.11 3.40 0.03
N LEU A 40 -6.09 3.39 -0.83
CA LEU A 40 -4.72 3.78 -0.49
C LEU A 40 -4.66 5.24 -0.03
N LEU A 41 -5.28 6.15 -0.77
CA LEU A 41 -5.33 7.57 -0.42
C LEU A 41 -6.06 7.80 0.90
N SER A 42 -7.23 7.19 1.08
CA SER A 42 -8.07 7.39 2.27
C SER A 42 -7.41 6.88 3.54
N LEU A 43 -6.86 5.66 3.50
CA LEU A 43 -6.18 5.06 4.65
C LEU A 43 -4.81 5.69 4.90
N SER A 44 -4.05 6.08 3.87
CA SER A 44 -2.76 6.76 4.06
C SER A 44 -2.93 8.11 4.74
N LEU A 45 -3.95 8.91 4.34
CA LEU A 45 -4.31 10.16 5.01
C LEU A 45 -4.69 9.94 6.48
N LEU A 46 -5.51 8.92 6.77
CA LEU A 46 -5.88 8.56 8.13
C LEU A 46 -4.66 8.17 8.96
N ILE A 47 -3.81 7.28 8.45
CA ILE A 47 -2.58 6.81 9.12
C ILE A 47 -1.64 7.97 9.38
N PHE A 48 -1.44 8.84 8.40
CA PHE A 48 -0.59 10.02 8.54
C PHE A 48 -1.12 11.01 9.57
N THR A 49 -2.42 11.30 9.55
CA THR A 49 -3.06 12.19 10.52
C THR A 49 -2.92 11.65 11.94
N LEU A 50 -3.17 10.35 12.14
CA LEU A 50 -2.99 9.68 13.43
C LEU A 50 -1.52 9.72 13.89
N SER A 51 -0.57 9.51 12.97
CA SER A 51 0.86 9.59 13.24
C SER A 51 1.28 11.00 13.65
N LEU A 52 0.76 12.02 12.98
CA LEU A 52 1.02 13.42 13.28
C LEU A 52 0.46 13.82 14.66
N ILE A 53 -0.77 13.42 14.97
CA ILE A 53 -1.38 13.63 16.30
C ILE A 53 -0.52 12.97 17.38
N LYS A 54 -0.07 11.73 17.16
CA LYS A 54 0.83 11.02 18.08
C LYS A 54 2.15 11.78 18.28
N ALA A 55 2.80 12.20 17.20
CA ALA A 55 4.07 12.92 17.25
C ALA A 55 3.94 14.25 18.00
N PHE A 56 2.83 14.98 17.79
CA PHE A 56 2.54 16.23 18.48
C PHE A 56 2.32 16.02 19.98
N LEU A 57 1.51 15.03 20.37
CA LEU A 57 1.24 14.70 21.77
C LEU A 57 2.50 14.23 22.52
N GLN A 58 3.41 13.55 21.83
CA GLN A 58 4.65 13.03 22.41
C GLN A 58 5.83 14.00 22.29
N ARG A 59 5.66 15.13 21.58
CA ARG A 59 6.73 16.08 21.20
C ARG A 59 7.96 15.38 20.61
N SER A 60 7.75 14.30 19.86
CA SER A 60 8.79 13.38 19.40
C SER A 60 8.92 13.38 17.88
N PHE A 61 9.14 14.56 17.31
CA PHE A 61 9.43 14.67 15.87
C PHE A 61 10.83 14.15 15.59
N LYS A 62 10.90 12.94 15.03
CA LYS A 62 12.12 12.37 14.49
C LYS A 62 12.22 12.71 13.02
N ILE A 63 13.38 13.23 12.63
CA ILE A 63 13.72 13.49 11.23
C ILE A 63 14.84 12.53 10.86
N LEU A 64 14.62 11.73 9.82
CA LEU A 64 15.53 10.69 9.34
C LEU A 64 16.28 11.22 8.11
N TRP A 65 17.19 12.16 8.33
CA TRP A 65 18.09 12.62 7.27
C TRP A 65 19.10 11.51 6.87
N PRO A 66 19.44 11.35 5.58
CA PRO A 66 18.96 12.13 4.42
C PRO A 66 17.70 11.55 3.75
N PHE A 67 17.19 10.40 4.21
CA PHE A 67 16.07 9.70 3.58
C PHE A 67 14.80 10.55 3.49
N ASP A 68 14.47 11.29 4.56
CA ASP A 68 13.32 12.20 4.56
C ASP A 68 13.43 13.25 3.44
N ALA A 69 14.63 13.79 3.22
CA ALA A 69 14.87 14.78 2.18
C ALA A 69 14.81 14.19 0.77
N LEU A 70 15.30 12.96 0.57
CA LEU A 70 15.19 12.25 -0.70
C LEU A 70 13.72 12.00 -1.06
N VAL A 71 12.90 11.54 -0.10
CA VAL A 71 11.48 11.30 -0.34
C VAL A 71 10.73 12.61 -0.60
N LEU A 72 11.00 13.66 0.18
CA LEU A 72 10.41 14.98 -0.07
C LEU A 72 10.83 15.56 -1.42
N GLY A 73 12.10 15.42 -1.79
CA GLY A 73 12.63 15.88 -3.08
C GLY A 73 11.98 15.12 -4.24
N PHE A 74 11.86 13.80 -4.14
CA PHE A 74 11.15 12.98 -5.12
C PHE A 74 9.68 13.41 -5.27
N LEU A 75 8.96 13.59 -4.15
CA LEU A 75 7.57 14.05 -4.18
C LEU A 75 7.44 15.45 -4.76
N LEU A 76 8.37 16.36 -4.44
CA LEU A 76 8.41 17.70 -5.01
C LEU A 76 8.58 17.64 -6.53
N ILE A 77 9.52 16.83 -7.03
CA ILE A 77 9.72 16.63 -8.46
C ILE A 77 8.46 16.05 -9.10
N ALA A 78 7.82 15.05 -8.48
CA ALA A 78 6.57 14.47 -8.99
C ALA A 78 5.43 15.50 -9.04
N VAL A 79 5.30 16.35 -8.02
CA VAL A 79 4.32 17.46 -8.00
C VAL A 79 4.62 18.46 -9.12
N LEU A 80 5.87 18.88 -9.28
CA LEU A 80 6.27 19.81 -10.34
C LEU A 80 6.02 19.21 -11.72
N ALA A 81 6.38 17.95 -11.93
CA ALA A 81 6.10 17.22 -13.17
C ALA A 81 4.59 17.19 -13.45
N SER A 82 3.76 17.00 -12.43
CA SER A 82 2.30 17.01 -12.60
C SER A 82 1.74 18.40 -12.90
N ILE A 83 2.34 19.47 -12.38
CA ILE A 83 1.92 20.86 -12.65
C ILE A 83 2.30 21.27 -14.08
N PHE A 84 3.49 20.90 -14.53
CA PHE A 84 4.00 21.20 -15.87
C PHE A 84 3.58 20.17 -16.94
N SER A 85 2.85 19.13 -16.56
CA SER A 85 2.35 18.12 -17.49
C SER A 85 1.33 18.72 -18.46
N VAL A 86 1.37 18.25 -19.72
CA VAL A 86 0.40 18.61 -20.77
C VAL A 86 -1.02 18.23 -20.32
N ASP A 87 -1.17 17.01 -19.80
CA ASP A 87 -2.44 16.47 -19.32
C ASP A 87 -2.46 16.38 -17.79
N ARG A 88 -2.76 17.52 -17.16
CA ARG A 88 -2.77 17.65 -15.70
C ARG A 88 -3.71 16.66 -15.01
N ILE A 89 -4.88 16.37 -15.59
CA ILE A 89 -5.86 15.44 -15.01
C ILE A 89 -5.31 14.01 -14.98
N PHE A 90 -4.72 13.54 -16.09
CA PHE A 90 -4.12 12.21 -16.14
C PHE A 90 -2.87 12.11 -15.27
N SER A 91 -2.11 13.19 -15.12
CA SER A 91 -0.97 13.18 -14.21
C SER A 91 -1.39 13.10 -12.73
N LEU A 92 -2.49 13.77 -12.37
CA LEU A 92 -3.00 13.76 -10.99
C LEU A 92 -3.66 12.45 -10.62
N PHE A 93 -4.59 11.99 -11.47
CA PHE A 93 -5.45 10.84 -11.17
C PHE A 93 -4.94 9.54 -11.76
N GLY A 94 -4.07 9.57 -12.76
CA GLY A 94 -3.68 8.41 -13.56
C GLY A 94 -4.46 8.34 -14.87
N PHE A 95 -4.00 7.45 -15.75
CA PHE A 95 -4.69 7.15 -17.00
C PHE A 95 -5.65 5.97 -16.81
N TYR A 96 -6.64 5.84 -17.68
CA TYR A 96 -7.61 4.75 -17.57
C TYR A 96 -6.93 3.37 -17.60
N GLY A 97 -7.20 2.56 -16.56
CA GLY A 97 -6.55 1.26 -16.36
C GLY A 97 -5.08 1.32 -15.93
N ARG A 98 -4.54 2.52 -15.64
CA ARG A 98 -3.17 2.75 -15.14
C ARG A 98 -3.20 3.89 -14.12
N PHE A 99 -3.93 3.64 -13.04
CA PHE A 99 -4.11 4.52 -11.90
C PHE A 99 -2.93 4.43 -10.92
N SER A 100 -2.18 3.33 -10.98
CA SER A 100 -1.00 3.07 -10.14
C SER A 100 0.10 4.14 -10.23
N ASP A 101 0.30 4.74 -11.39
CA ASP A 101 1.34 5.75 -11.68
C ASP A 101 0.93 7.20 -11.32
N SER A 102 -0.24 7.39 -10.70
CA SER A 102 -0.79 8.70 -10.39
C SER A 102 -0.02 9.44 -9.31
N LEU A 103 -0.03 10.78 -9.36
CA LEU A 103 0.54 11.61 -8.29
C LEU A 103 -0.11 11.29 -6.93
N LEU A 104 -1.42 11.03 -6.91
CA LEU A 104 -2.14 10.66 -5.69
C LEU A 104 -1.58 9.38 -5.05
N ASN A 105 -1.24 8.38 -5.86
CA ASN A 105 -0.57 7.18 -5.36
C ASN A 105 0.81 7.48 -4.79
N LEU A 106 1.62 8.29 -5.50
CA LEU A 106 2.95 8.69 -5.02
C LEU A 106 2.88 9.43 -3.68
N ILE A 107 1.97 10.40 -3.56
CA ILE A 107 1.71 11.12 -2.31
C ILE A 107 1.30 10.14 -1.21
N SER A 108 0.38 9.21 -1.51
CA SER A 108 -0.09 8.22 -0.53
C SER A 108 1.04 7.33 0.00
N LEU A 109 1.94 6.89 -0.89
CA LEU A 109 3.14 6.12 -0.50
C LEU A 109 4.08 6.97 0.35
N GLY A 110 4.26 8.26 0.02
CA GLY A 110 5.01 9.22 0.83
C GLY A 110 4.42 9.39 2.23
N LEU A 111 3.10 9.54 2.36
CA LEU A 111 2.40 9.64 3.63
C LEU A 111 2.61 8.40 4.50
N ILE A 112 2.52 7.20 3.91
CA ILE A 112 2.80 5.94 4.60
C ILE A 112 4.26 5.88 5.03
N PHE A 113 5.20 6.23 4.16
CA PHE A 113 6.62 6.26 4.47
C PHE A 113 6.90 7.09 5.72
N PHE A 114 6.46 8.36 5.76
CA PHE A 114 6.66 9.23 6.92
C PHE A 114 5.96 8.72 8.18
N SER A 115 4.82 8.05 8.02
CA SER A 115 4.09 7.50 9.16
C SER A 115 4.82 6.32 9.79
N VAL A 116 5.26 5.37 8.97
CA VAL A 116 5.94 4.16 9.40
C VAL A 116 7.33 4.47 9.92
N SER A 117 8.10 5.31 9.22
CA SER A 117 9.47 5.67 9.59
C SER A 117 9.55 6.38 10.95
N ARG A 118 8.51 7.12 11.33
CA ARG A 118 8.42 7.82 12.63
C ARG A 118 7.82 6.97 13.74
N SER A 119 7.04 5.94 13.43
CA SER A 119 6.24 5.22 14.43
C SER A 119 7.03 4.24 15.30
N SER A 120 8.07 3.59 14.76
CA SER A 120 8.70 2.43 15.43
C SER A 120 10.22 2.53 15.59
N LYS A 121 10.72 2.00 16.73
CA LYS A 121 12.14 1.72 16.96
C LYS A 121 12.57 0.35 16.40
N GLU A 122 11.62 -0.57 16.22
CA GLU A 122 11.85 -1.92 15.71
C GLU A 122 10.86 -2.31 14.60
N PRO A 123 11.28 -3.17 13.66
CA PRO A 123 10.43 -3.59 12.55
C PRO A 123 9.25 -4.45 13.03
N ASP A 124 8.03 -3.97 12.83
CA ASP A 124 6.82 -4.73 13.11
C ASP A 124 6.54 -5.72 11.95
N VAL A 125 6.44 -7.01 12.29
CA VAL A 125 6.18 -8.08 11.32
C VAL A 125 4.69 -8.27 11.01
N ARG A 126 3.78 -7.65 11.77
CA ARG A 126 2.32 -7.83 11.59
C ARG A 126 1.83 -7.38 10.21
N PRO A 127 2.23 -6.21 9.67
CA PRO A 127 1.83 -5.82 8.31
C PRO A 127 2.33 -6.80 7.24
N LEU A 128 3.53 -7.36 7.43
CA LEU A 128 4.07 -8.37 6.51
C LEU A 128 3.25 -9.67 6.55
N LYS A 129 2.87 -10.14 7.74
CA LYS A 129 1.96 -11.29 7.88
C LYS A 129 0.59 -11.01 7.25
N ALA A 130 0.07 -9.80 7.43
CA ALA A 130 -1.18 -9.37 6.81
C ALA A 130 -1.09 -9.39 5.27
N PHE A 131 0.03 -8.91 4.70
CA PHE A 131 0.30 -9.00 3.26
C PHE A 131 0.36 -10.43 2.75
N LEU A 132 1.02 -11.34 3.47
CA LEU A 132 1.10 -12.74 3.07
C LEU A 132 -0.27 -13.43 3.12
N LEU A 133 -1.07 -13.13 4.15
CA LEU A 133 -2.43 -13.66 4.26
C LEU A 133 -3.31 -13.15 3.11
N SER A 134 -3.25 -11.86 2.78
CA SER A 134 -3.99 -11.32 1.64
C SER A 134 -3.52 -11.91 0.31
N GLY A 135 -2.21 -12.06 0.11
CA GLY A 135 -1.65 -12.70 -1.07
C GLY A 135 -2.05 -14.17 -1.23
N LEU A 136 -2.09 -14.92 -0.13
CA LEU A 136 -2.59 -16.31 -0.13
C LEU A 136 -4.06 -16.37 -0.52
N LEU A 137 -4.91 -15.52 0.07
CA LEU A 137 -6.34 -15.46 -0.26
C LEU A 137 -6.55 -15.14 -1.74
N ILE A 138 -5.80 -14.19 -2.27
CA ILE A 138 -5.88 -13.80 -3.68
C ILE A 138 -5.46 -14.93 -4.60
N THR A 139 -4.43 -15.69 -4.24
CA THR A 139 -4.00 -16.85 -5.04
C THR A 139 -5.11 -17.90 -5.09
N ILE A 140 -5.76 -18.19 -3.95
CA ILE A 140 -6.90 -19.12 -3.89
C ILE A 140 -8.05 -18.62 -4.78
N LEU A 141 -8.39 -17.33 -4.68
CA LEU A 141 -9.45 -16.71 -5.48
C LEU A 141 -9.11 -16.70 -6.98
N GLY A 142 -7.86 -16.43 -7.33
CA GLY A 142 -7.38 -16.45 -8.72
C GLY A 142 -7.41 -17.85 -9.33
N TYR A 143 -7.06 -18.87 -8.56
CA TYR A 143 -7.17 -20.26 -9.02
C TYR A 143 -8.64 -20.67 -9.22
N TYR A 144 -9.51 -20.28 -8.28
CA TYR A 144 -10.95 -20.52 -8.38
C TYR A 144 -11.56 -19.83 -9.62
N SER A 145 -11.19 -18.59 -9.93
CA SER A 145 -11.75 -17.86 -11.07
C SER A 145 -11.35 -18.44 -12.43
N ILE A 146 -10.11 -18.95 -12.54
CA ILE A 146 -9.65 -19.68 -13.73
C ILE A 146 -10.46 -20.97 -13.92
N LEU A 147 -10.64 -21.76 -12.86
CA LEU A 147 -11.41 -23.02 -12.91
C LEU A 147 -12.89 -22.77 -13.24
N ALA A 148 -13.50 -21.76 -12.63
CA ALA A 148 -14.91 -21.41 -12.83
C ALA A 148 -15.17 -20.70 -14.18
N ARG A 149 -14.12 -20.45 -15.00
CA ARG A 149 -14.17 -19.65 -16.24
C ARG A 149 -14.82 -18.28 -16.03
N HIS A 150 -14.67 -17.72 -14.83
CA HIS A 150 -15.25 -16.41 -14.50
C HIS A 150 -14.24 -15.31 -14.82
N SER A 151 -14.19 -14.88 -16.08
CA SER A 151 -13.21 -13.89 -16.58
C SER A 151 -13.25 -12.55 -15.84
N ASN A 152 -14.40 -12.21 -15.25
CA ASN A 152 -14.63 -10.92 -14.62
C ASN A 152 -14.11 -10.84 -13.17
N PHE A 153 -13.68 -11.96 -12.57
CA PHE A 153 -13.23 -12.00 -11.18
C PHE A 153 -11.78 -12.50 -11.10
N ASN A 154 -10.84 -11.78 -11.70
CA ASN A 154 -9.42 -12.07 -11.55
C ASN A 154 -8.63 -10.89 -10.98
N LEU A 155 -8.36 -10.96 -9.66
CA LEU A 155 -7.74 -9.90 -8.86
C LEU A 155 -6.24 -9.70 -9.13
N VAL A 156 -5.59 -10.62 -9.86
CA VAL A 156 -4.15 -10.59 -10.15
C VAL A 156 -3.89 -10.53 -11.64
N ALA A 157 -4.26 -11.59 -12.35
CA ALA A 157 -3.96 -11.74 -13.77
C ALA A 157 -4.79 -12.90 -14.36
N PRO A 158 -5.42 -12.71 -15.54
CA PRO A 158 -6.24 -13.73 -16.20
C PRO A 158 -5.47 -15.01 -16.59
N SER A 159 -4.14 -15.01 -16.50
CA SER A 159 -3.27 -16.13 -16.87
C SER A 159 -2.64 -16.83 -15.66
N LEU A 160 -2.35 -18.13 -15.83
CA LEU A 160 -1.55 -18.91 -14.87
C LEU A 160 -0.16 -18.31 -14.65
N GLU A 161 0.41 -17.71 -15.70
CA GLU A 161 1.71 -17.03 -15.66
C GLU A 161 1.70 -15.83 -14.70
N GLY A 162 0.64 -15.03 -14.72
CA GLY A 162 0.52 -13.89 -13.82
C GLY A 162 0.30 -14.31 -12.36
N LEU A 163 -0.40 -15.41 -12.12
CA LEU A 163 -0.48 -16.01 -10.77
C LEU A 163 0.89 -16.52 -10.30
N ALA A 164 1.66 -17.15 -11.17
CA ALA A 164 3.01 -17.62 -10.85
C ALA A 164 3.96 -16.45 -10.52
N MET A 165 3.91 -15.36 -11.30
CA MET A 165 4.69 -14.15 -11.03
C MET A 165 4.34 -13.51 -9.67
N PHE A 166 3.08 -13.57 -9.25
CA PHE A 166 2.65 -13.07 -7.94
C PHE A 166 3.07 -13.98 -6.77
N LEU A 167 3.09 -15.29 -6.99
CA LEU A 167 3.47 -16.28 -5.96
C LEU A 167 4.95 -16.27 -5.62
N VAL A 168 5.84 -16.01 -6.58
CA VAL A 168 7.30 -16.05 -6.35
C VAL A 168 7.74 -15.10 -5.23
N PRO A 169 7.38 -13.80 -5.24
CA PRO A 169 7.68 -12.90 -4.13
C PRO A 169 7.05 -13.31 -2.80
N LEU A 170 5.82 -13.84 -2.83
CA LEU A 170 5.12 -14.28 -1.61
C LEU A 170 5.84 -15.46 -0.95
N LEU A 171 6.28 -16.44 -1.73
CA LEU A 171 7.05 -17.58 -1.25
C LEU A 171 8.40 -17.13 -0.66
N PHE A 172 9.09 -16.21 -1.35
CA PHE A 172 10.35 -15.69 -0.84
C PHE A 172 10.16 -14.95 0.49
N LEU A 173 9.11 -14.14 0.61
CA LEU A 173 8.77 -13.42 1.84
C LEU A 173 8.33 -14.37 2.97
N SER A 174 7.60 -15.45 2.66
CA SER A 174 7.19 -16.43 3.68
C SER A 174 8.38 -17.21 4.24
N LEU A 175 9.33 -17.60 3.39
CA LEU A 175 10.54 -18.31 3.83
C LEU A 175 11.41 -17.45 4.76
N ASN A 176 11.53 -16.15 4.47
CA ASN A 176 12.30 -15.22 5.30
C ASN A 176 11.67 -14.93 6.68
N LEU A 177 10.36 -15.14 6.84
CA LEU A 177 9.71 -14.97 8.14
C LEU A 177 10.12 -16.05 9.16
N ASP A 178 10.43 -17.26 8.70
CA ASP A 178 10.84 -18.35 9.59
C ASP A 178 12.27 -18.15 10.11
N PHE A 179 13.17 -17.54 9.33
CA PHE A 179 14.55 -17.26 9.77
C PHE A 179 14.62 -16.29 10.96
N LYS A 180 13.73 -15.28 11.03
CA LYS A 180 13.65 -14.37 12.19
C LYS A 180 13.07 -15.01 13.46
N ARG A 181 12.51 -16.22 13.38
CA ARG A 181 12.01 -16.97 14.53
C ARG A 181 13.06 -17.94 15.11
N ILE A 182 14.16 -18.15 14.38
CA ILE A 182 15.23 -19.10 14.69
C ILE A 182 16.51 -18.38 15.19
N SER A 183 16.60 -17.05 15.03
CA SER A 183 17.61 -16.18 15.63
C SER A 183 17.11 -15.52 16.92
#